data_AF-A0A0A9W705-F1
#
_entry.id   AF-A0A0A9W705-F1
#
_cell.length_a   1.000
_cell.length_b   1.000
_cell.length_c   1.000
_cell.angle_alpha   90.00
_cell.angle_beta   90.00
_cell.angle_gamma   90.00
#
_symmetry.space_group_name_H-M   'P 1'
#
loop_
_entity.id
_entity.type
_entity.pdbx_description
1 polymer ?
#
loop_
_entity_poly.entity_id
_entity_poly.type
_entity_poly.pdbx_seq_one_letter_code
_entity_poly.pdbx_strand_id
1 'polypeptide(L)'
;MLASLDAGGYNDEYKHRMRTMTRTLTAKEANAPPFVGLSLAQWKLSNVLTVDGLYKDGPAYQTGIRIGDKLLSIAGTKVQTISEVRCAINKYCHCSRLTKFTLQRPVENEDQ
;
A
#
# COMPACT_ATOMS: atom_id res chain seq x y z
N MET A 1 -1.10 -28.11 9.87
CA MET A 1 -1.59 -27.47 8.64
C MET A 1 -1.52 -25.97 8.82
N LEU A 2 -0.56 -25.29 8.19
CA LEU A 2 -0.50 -23.83 8.20
C LEU A 2 -1.48 -23.33 7.14
N ALA A 3 -2.58 -22.71 7.57
CA ALA A 3 -3.47 -21.99 6.69
C ALA A 3 -2.67 -20.84 6.04
N SER A 4 -2.47 -20.93 4.72
CA SER A 4 -1.96 -19.82 3.93
C SER A 4 -3.00 -18.71 4.00
N LEU A 5 -2.75 -17.70 4.83
CA LEU A 5 -3.51 -16.46 4.82
C LEU A 5 -3.28 -15.81 3.46
N ASP A 6 -4.27 -15.92 2.57
CA ASP A 6 -4.35 -15.15 1.34
C ASP A 6 -4.32 -13.66 1.70
N ALA A 7 -3.10 -13.11 1.73
CA ALA A 7 -2.87 -11.70 1.94
C ALA A 7 -3.57 -10.95 0.82
N GLY A 8 -4.64 -10.21 1.17
CA GLY A 8 -5.51 -9.47 0.26
C GLY A 8 -4.73 -8.79 -0.87
N GLY A 9 -4.75 -9.42 -2.04
CA GLY A 9 -4.30 -8.84 -3.29
C GLY A 9 -5.46 -8.14 -4.00
N TYR A 10 -5.16 -7.44 -5.09
CA TYR A 10 -6.19 -6.90 -5.97
C TYR A 10 -7.20 -7.99 -6.38
N ASN A 11 -8.48 -7.65 -6.48
CA ASN A 11 -9.52 -8.59 -6.93
C ASN A 11 -9.29 -9.02 -8.39
N ASP A 12 -9.94 -10.11 -8.81
CA ASP A 12 -9.71 -10.67 -10.15
C ASP A 12 -10.24 -9.79 -11.28
N GLU A 13 -11.30 -9.02 -11.03
CA GLU A 13 -11.80 -8.00 -11.96
C GLU A 13 -10.73 -6.93 -12.25
N TYR A 14 -10.05 -6.43 -11.21
CA TYR A 14 -8.98 -5.45 -11.35
C TYR A 14 -7.78 -6.02 -12.09
N LYS A 15 -7.34 -7.25 -11.73
CA LYS A 15 -6.25 -7.92 -12.45
C LYS A 15 -6.59 -8.07 -13.92
N HIS A 16 -7.85 -8.41 -14.24
CA HIS A 16 -8.32 -8.54 -15.61
C HIS A 16 -8.29 -7.18 -16.34
N ARG A 17 -8.86 -6.13 -15.74
CA ARG A 17 -8.83 -4.76 -16.29
C ARG A 17 -7.40 -4.24 -16.52
N MET A 18 -6.50 -4.50 -15.58
CA MET A 18 -5.09 -4.10 -15.73
C MET A 18 -4.41 -4.82 -16.88
N ARG A 19 -4.64 -6.12 -17.06
CA ARG A 19 -4.10 -6.88 -18.19
C ARG A 19 -4.62 -6.33 -19.52
N THR A 20 -5.92 -6.05 -19.62
CA THR A 20 -6.55 -5.59 -20.86
C THR A 20 -6.27 -4.11 -21.18
N MET A 21 -5.95 -3.28 -20.19
CA MET A 21 -5.60 -1.85 -20.40
C MET A 21 -4.09 -1.58 -20.46
N THR A 22 -3.26 -2.62 -20.61
CA THR A 22 -1.80 -2.44 -20.64
C THR A 22 -1.37 -1.71 -21.92
N ARG A 23 -1.35 -0.37 -21.87
CA ARG A 23 -0.65 0.46 -22.85
C ARG A 23 0.80 0.61 -22.42
N THR A 24 1.73 0.59 -23.37
CA THR A 24 3.12 0.96 -23.13
C THR A 24 3.20 2.41 -22.64
N LEU A 25 3.77 2.62 -21.45
CA LEU A 25 4.04 3.95 -20.92
C LEU A 25 5.20 4.60 -21.70
N THR A 26 5.11 5.91 -21.92
CA THR A 26 6.26 6.70 -22.37
C THR A 26 7.32 6.77 -21.27
N ALA A 27 8.56 7.08 -21.63
CA ALA A 27 9.64 7.28 -20.66
C ALA A 27 9.30 8.35 -19.60
N LYS A 28 8.54 9.39 -19.97
CA LYS A 28 8.09 10.42 -19.02
C LYS A 28 7.09 9.87 -18.02
N GLU A 29 6.11 9.07 -18.46
CA GLU A 29 5.09 8.47 -17.59
C GLU A 29 5.68 7.40 -16.67
N ALA A 30 6.65 6.62 -17.15
CA ALA A 30 7.35 5.62 -16.36
C ALA A 30 8.18 6.24 -15.21
N ASN A 31 8.65 7.48 -15.38
CA ASN A 31 9.42 8.23 -14.40
C ASN A 31 8.57 9.22 -13.56
N ALA A 32 7.25 9.23 -13.75
CA ALA A 32 6.38 10.05 -12.92
C ALA A 32 6.42 9.57 -11.45
N PRO A 33 6.29 10.48 -10.47
CA PRO A 33 6.21 10.10 -9.06
C PRO A 33 5.11 9.05 -8.85
N PRO A 34 5.40 7.95 -8.15
CA PRO A 34 4.41 6.90 -7.93
C PRO A 34 3.26 7.42 -7.08
N PHE A 35 2.03 7.06 -7.49
CA PHE A 35 0.83 7.33 -6.72
C PHE A 35 0.33 6.04 -6.05
N VAL A 36 0.38 6.00 -4.72
CA VAL A 36 -0.08 4.85 -3.93
C VAL A 36 -1.56 5.00 -3.54
N GLY A 37 -2.02 6.22 -3.26
CA GLY A 37 -3.41 6.51 -2.92
C GLY A 37 -3.78 6.28 -1.44
N LEU A 38 -2.82 6.40 -0.53
CA LEU A 38 -3.04 6.39 0.93
C LEU A 38 -2.29 7.53 1.61
N SER A 39 -2.77 7.98 2.75
CA SER A 39 -2.06 8.87 3.68
C SER A 39 -1.71 8.12 4.97
N LEU A 40 -0.69 8.61 5.69
CA LEU A 40 -0.22 8.03 6.94
C LEU A 40 -0.14 9.10 8.03
N ALA A 41 -0.68 8.76 9.20
CA ALA A 41 -0.38 9.43 10.46
C ALA A 41 0.79 8.72 11.15
N GLN A 42 1.73 9.48 11.71
CA GLN A 42 2.82 8.95 12.53
C GLN A 42 2.63 9.33 13.99
N TRP A 43 2.57 8.33 14.86
CA TRP A 43 2.60 8.56 16.30
C TRP A 43 4.03 8.73 16.80
N LYS A 44 4.40 9.95 17.22
CA LYS A 44 5.79 10.34 17.54
C LYS A 44 6.46 9.48 18.60
N LEU A 45 5.72 8.99 19.60
CA LEU A 45 6.30 8.23 20.72
C LEU A 45 6.55 6.75 20.42
N SER A 46 5.87 6.18 19.43
CA SER A 46 5.90 4.73 19.16
C SER A 46 6.37 4.38 17.75
N ASN A 47 6.63 5.37 16.90
CA ASN A 47 6.97 5.17 15.48
C ASN A 47 5.97 4.27 14.75
N VAL A 48 4.71 4.32 15.19
CA VAL A 48 3.60 3.63 14.53
C VAL A 48 3.13 4.49 13.37
N LEU A 49 3.10 3.90 12.19
CA LEU A 49 2.60 4.48 10.95
C LEU A 49 1.22 3.88 10.68
N THR A 50 0.17 4.69 10.78
CA THR A 50 -1.22 4.24 10.62
C THR A 50 -1.83 4.89 9.39
N VAL A 51 -2.57 4.11 8.60
CA VAL A 51 -3.37 4.65 7.49
C VAL A 51 -4.45 5.57 8.07
N ASP A 52 -4.39 6.85 7.74
CA ASP A 52 -5.38 7.87 8.18
C ASP A 52 -6.27 8.36 7.04
N GLY A 53 -6.00 7.92 5.80
CA GLY A 53 -6.80 8.26 4.64
C GLY A 53 -6.53 7.35 3.45
N LEU A 54 -7.56 7.19 2.63
CA LEU A 54 -7.51 6.44 1.38
C LEU A 54 -8.13 7.29 0.28
N TYR A 55 -7.44 7.41 -0.85
CA TYR A 55 -7.99 8.03 -2.04
C TYR A 55 -9.02 7.08 -2.66
N LYS A 56 -10.30 7.50 -2.68
CA LYS A 56 -11.38 6.69 -3.24
C LYS A 56 -11.04 6.29 -4.68
N ASP A 57 -11.22 5.02 -5.00
CA ASP A 57 -10.90 4.43 -6.29
C ASP A 57 -9.40 4.49 -6.68
N GLY A 58 -8.51 4.90 -5.77
CA GLY A 58 -7.05 4.86 -5.96
C GLY A 58 -6.44 3.46 -5.74
N PRO A 59 -5.15 3.25 -6.06
CA PRO A 59 -4.53 1.91 -6.02
C PRO A 59 -4.64 1.22 -4.65
N ALA A 60 -4.30 1.90 -3.55
CA ALA A 60 -4.41 1.34 -2.20
C ALA A 60 -5.85 1.04 -1.77
N TYR A 61 -6.84 1.83 -2.21
CA TYR A 61 -8.25 1.59 -1.90
C TYR A 61 -8.74 0.24 -2.45
N GLN A 62 -8.20 -0.17 -3.61
CA GLN A 62 -8.60 -1.37 -4.33
C GLN A 62 -7.97 -2.66 -3.80
N THR A 63 -7.07 -2.60 -2.81
CA THR A 63 -6.41 -3.78 -2.21
C THR A 63 -7.04 -4.25 -0.90
N GLY A 64 -8.06 -3.54 -0.40
CA GLY A 64 -8.70 -3.85 0.88
C GLY A 64 -7.96 -3.33 2.12
N ILE A 65 -6.98 -2.46 1.92
CA ILE A 65 -6.42 -1.61 2.99
C ILE A 65 -7.56 -0.77 3.60
N ARG A 66 -7.53 -0.57 4.91
CA ARG A 66 -8.50 0.24 5.66
C ARG A 66 -7.80 1.34 6.44
N ILE A 67 -8.54 2.41 6.71
CA ILE A 67 -8.14 3.40 7.72
C ILE A 67 -7.96 2.66 9.05
N GLY A 68 -6.88 2.96 9.76
CA GLY A 68 -6.48 2.28 10.99
C GLY A 68 -5.47 1.14 10.79
N ASP A 69 -5.30 0.60 9.58
CA ASP A 69 -4.28 -0.41 9.31
C ASP A 69 -2.87 0.18 9.58
N LYS A 70 -1.99 -0.58 10.24
CA LYS A 70 -0.62 -0.18 10.56
C LYS A 70 0.34 -0.62 9.47
N LEU A 71 1.11 0.29 8.89
CA LEU A 71 2.13 -0.04 7.90
C LEU A 71 3.38 -0.60 8.58
N LEU A 72 3.82 -1.78 8.13
CA LEU A 72 5.00 -2.48 8.67
C LEU A 72 6.18 -2.48 7.70
N SER A 73 5.92 -2.73 6.41
CA SER A 73 6.99 -2.80 5.40
C SER A 73 6.51 -2.50 3.99
N ILE A 74 7.45 -2.05 3.15
CA ILE A 74 7.29 -1.84 1.71
C ILE A 74 8.36 -2.64 0.98
N ALA A 75 7.97 -3.48 0.04
CA ALA A 75 8.85 -4.41 -0.68
C ALA A 75 9.72 -5.27 0.27
N GLY A 76 9.17 -5.66 1.42
CA GLY A 76 9.89 -6.41 2.46
C GLY A 76 10.86 -5.57 3.32
N THR A 77 11.06 -4.29 3.00
CA THR A 77 11.86 -3.37 3.82
C THR A 77 10.99 -2.79 4.93
N LYS A 78 11.38 -3.02 6.20
CA LYS A 78 10.68 -2.46 7.37
C LYS A 78 10.77 -0.93 7.33
N VAL A 79 9.67 -0.27 7.70
CA VAL A 79 9.58 1.18 7.79
C VAL A 79 8.98 1.58 9.13
N GLN A 80 9.52 2.63 9.75
CA GLN A 80 9.11 3.14 11.06
C GLN A 80 8.87 4.66 11.06
N THR A 81 9.36 5.35 10.02
CA THR A 81 9.22 6.80 9.91
C THR A 81 8.66 7.20 8.55
N ILE A 82 8.02 8.39 8.47
CA ILE A 82 7.54 8.94 7.19
C ILE A 82 8.69 9.12 6.19
N SER A 83 9.89 9.46 6.66
CA SER A 83 11.08 9.58 5.81
C SER A 83 11.49 8.25 5.19
N GLU A 84 11.49 7.16 5.97
CA GLU A 84 11.74 5.81 5.46
C GLU A 84 10.68 5.36 4.46
N VAL A 85 9.40 5.65 4.73
CA VAL A 85 8.30 5.39 3.79
C VAL A 85 8.53 6.10 2.46
N ARG A 86 8.87 7.39 2.49
CA ARG A 86 9.16 8.17 1.27
C ARG A 86 10.34 7.60 0.49
N CYS A 87 11.41 7.22 1.18
CA CYS A 87 12.57 6.58 0.57
C CYS A 87 12.20 5.24 -0.09
N ALA A 88 11.45 4.39 0.61
CA ALA A 88 11.00 3.11 0.10
C ALA A 88 10.04 3.25 -1.09
N ILE A 89 9.12 4.22 -1.06
CA ILE A 89 8.24 4.52 -2.20
C ILE A 89 9.06 4.94 -3.42
N ASN A 90 9.97 5.91 -3.27
CA ASN A 90 10.81 6.38 -4.38
C ASN A 90 11.71 5.28 -4.97
N LYS A 91 12.13 4.31 -4.13
CA LYS A 91 13.02 3.22 -4.54
C LYS A 91 12.29 2.04 -5.17
N TYR A 92 11.10 1.71 -4.68
CA TYR A 92 10.44 0.44 -4.99
C TYR A 92 9.10 0.58 -5.71
N CYS A 93 8.47 1.75 -5.71
CA CYS A 93 7.20 1.98 -6.38
C CYS A 93 7.45 2.63 -7.75
N HIS A 94 6.95 1.99 -8.80
CA HIS A 94 7.01 2.51 -10.16
C HIS A 94 5.62 2.39 -10.79
N CYS A 95 5.28 3.32 -11.68
CA CYS A 95 4.14 3.17 -12.56
C CYS A 95 4.23 1.81 -13.27
N SER A 96 3.10 1.13 -13.44
CA SER A 96 2.95 -0.22 -14.02
C SER A 96 3.59 -1.41 -13.26
N ARG A 97 4.17 -1.21 -12.07
CA ARG A 97 4.73 -2.29 -11.25
C ARG A 97 3.95 -2.50 -9.96
N LEU A 98 3.66 -3.76 -9.63
CA LEU A 98 3.11 -4.13 -8.34
C LEU A 98 4.21 -4.12 -7.26
N THR A 99 3.96 -3.39 -6.17
CA THR A 99 4.84 -3.35 -5.00
C THR A 99 4.09 -3.88 -3.79
N LYS A 100 4.69 -4.83 -3.08
CA LYS A 100 4.09 -5.45 -1.89
C LYS A 100 4.17 -4.49 -0.70
N PHE A 101 3.05 -4.23 -0.06
CA PHE A 101 2.97 -3.55 1.22
C PHE A 101 2.53 -4.57 2.27
N THR A 102 3.13 -4.53 3.46
CA THR A 102 2.70 -5.35 4.59
C THR A 102 2.07 -4.44 5.62
N LEU A 103 0.80 -4.69 5.92
CA LEU A 103 0.05 -3.95 6.93
C LEU A 103 -0.51 -4.91 7.97
N GLN A 104 -0.74 -4.39 9.17
CA GLN A 104 -1.42 -5.09 10.25
C GLN A 104 -2.74 -4.38 10.55
N ARG A 105 -3.84 -5.11 10.43
CA ARG A 105 -5.13 -4.65 10.91
C ARG A 105 -5.12 -4.62 12.44
N PRO A 106 -5.45 -3.48 13.09
CA PRO A 106 -5.67 -3.49 14.53
C PRO A 106 -6.83 -4.44 14.84
N VAL A 107 -6.69 -5.19 15.94
CA VAL A 107 -7.83 -5.89 16.53
C VAL A 107 -8.71 -4.79 17.10
N GLU A 108 -9.96 -4.66 16.65
CA GLU A 108 -10.95 -3.85 17.35
C GLU A 108 -11.08 -4.47 18.74
N ASN A 109 -10.60 -3.76 19.76
CA ASN A 109 -11.13 -4.01 21.09
C ASN A 109 -12.53 -3.41 21.04
N GLU A 110 -13.56 -4.23 21.27
CA GLU A 110 -14.88 -3.70 21.59
C GLU A 110 -14.69 -2.72 22.76
N ASP A 111 -14.82 -1.43 22.46
CA ASP A 111 -14.78 -0.40 23.49
C ASP A 111 -15.88 -0.74 24.52
N GLN A 112 -15.44 -0.97 25.76
CA GLN A 112 -16.30 -1.03 26.96
C GLN A 112 -16.90 0.34 27.25
#